data_AF-A0A9P9AJ24-F1
#
_entry.id   AF-A0A9P9AJ24-F1
#
_cell.length_a   1.000
_cell.length_b   1.000
_cell.length_c   1.000
_cell.angle_alpha   90.00
_cell.angle_beta   90.00
_cell.angle_gamma   90.00
#
_symmetry.space_group_name_H-M   'P 1'
#
loop_
_entity.id
_entity.type
_entity.pdbx_description
1 polymer ?
#
loop_
_entity_poly.entity_id
_entity_poly.type
_entity_poly.pdbx_seq_one_letter_code
_entity_poly.pdbx_strand_id
1 'polypeptide(L)'
;MNDDAAIRDAIIRAEAMGIIIFTSASNSGVNESRAFPASMDRVLGVYAADGHGNPGEMNPNPLSHRDDISTLGVAIPSPLAEDELLADGTSFSTSIATAITANILSLVEACFGESEEDEALRLRASGSDGMRLLFLKAAVPRVGYDYIYPHRVAKDRSTIDGVRD
;
A
#
# COMPACT_ATOMS: atom_id res chain seq x y z
N MET A 1 -16.10 -8.07 10.83
CA MET A 1 -15.59 -9.35 10.28
C MET A 1 -14.62 -9.93 11.30
N ASN A 2 -14.87 -11.14 11.81
CA ASN A 2 -14.05 -11.73 12.88
C ASN A 2 -12.69 -12.21 12.33
N ASP A 3 -11.68 -12.14 13.18
CA ASP A 3 -10.35 -12.71 12.97
C ASP A 3 -10.45 -14.23 12.72
N ASP A 4 -10.27 -14.65 11.47
CA ASP A 4 -10.37 -16.05 11.05
C ASP A 4 -8.98 -16.71 11.08
N ALA A 5 -8.85 -17.78 11.88
CA ALA A 5 -7.58 -18.48 12.06
C ALA A 5 -7.02 -19.09 10.76
N ALA A 6 -7.88 -19.60 9.87
CA ALA A 6 -7.43 -20.17 8.61
C ALA A 6 -6.89 -19.09 7.66
N ILE A 7 -7.54 -17.92 7.62
CA ILE A 7 -7.07 -16.76 6.85
C ILE A 7 -5.75 -16.25 7.42
N ARG A 8 -5.65 -16.13 8.74
CA ARG A 8 -4.42 -15.71 9.43
C ARG A 8 -3.24 -16.63 9.12
N ASP A 9 -3.43 -17.93 9.22
CA ASP A 9 -2.39 -18.92 8.92
C ASP A 9 -1.97 -18.87 7.44
N ALA A 10 -2.92 -18.67 6.53
CA ALA A 10 -2.62 -18.50 5.11
C ALA A 10 -1.77 -17.25 4.85
N ILE A 11 -2.09 -16.13 5.48
CA ILE A 11 -1.33 -14.88 5.40
C ILE A 11 0.09 -15.07 5.92
N ILE A 12 0.25 -15.71 7.09
CA ILE A 12 1.56 -15.97 7.69
C ILE A 12 2.41 -16.85 6.76
N ARG A 13 1.83 -17.91 6.17
CA ARG A 13 2.55 -18.77 5.23
C ARG A 13 2.96 -18.04 3.96
N ALA A 14 2.07 -17.25 3.38
CA ALA A 14 2.35 -16.49 2.16
C ALA A 14 3.45 -15.45 2.38
N GLU A 15 3.40 -14.69 3.47
CA GLU A 15 4.44 -13.72 3.80
C GLU A 15 5.79 -14.38 4.08
N ALA A 16 5.81 -15.54 4.76
CA ALA A 16 7.03 -16.34 4.94
C ALA A 16 7.65 -16.85 3.62
N MET A 17 6.87 -16.91 2.53
CA MET A 17 7.34 -17.23 1.18
C MET A 17 7.76 -15.98 0.37
N GLY A 18 7.80 -14.80 0.99
CA GLY A 18 8.15 -13.54 0.33
C GLY A 18 7.01 -12.92 -0.49
N ILE A 19 5.75 -13.28 -0.21
CA ILE A 19 4.59 -12.69 -0.88
C ILE A 19 4.14 -11.44 -0.13
N ILE A 20 4.11 -10.30 -0.82
CA ILE A 20 3.54 -9.05 -0.29
C ILE A 20 2.01 -9.12 -0.38
N ILE A 21 1.34 -8.86 0.75
CA ILE A 21 -0.12 -8.98 0.83
C ILE A 21 -0.75 -7.60 1.04
N PHE A 22 -1.69 -7.27 0.17
CA PHE A 22 -2.47 -6.03 0.24
C PHE A 22 -3.92 -6.32 0.58
N THR A 23 -4.55 -5.43 1.33
CA THR A 23 -6.00 -5.47 1.51
C THR A 23 -6.57 -4.09 1.83
N SER A 24 -7.87 -3.93 1.61
CA SER A 24 -8.59 -2.70 1.88
C SER A 24 -8.68 -2.43 3.38
N ALA A 25 -8.38 -1.20 3.80
CA ALA A 25 -8.40 -0.83 5.22
C ALA A 25 -9.80 -0.99 5.85
N SER A 26 -10.82 -0.34 5.27
CA SER A 26 -12.26 -0.51 5.52
C SER A 26 -13.01 0.59 4.75
N ASN A 27 -14.31 0.43 4.54
CA ASN A 27 -15.21 1.49 4.04
C ASN A 27 -16.26 1.91 5.10
N SER A 28 -16.12 1.50 6.35
CA SER A 28 -17.11 1.76 7.43
C SER A 28 -17.08 3.19 7.96
N GLY A 29 -16.25 4.07 7.40
CA GLY A 29 -15.96 5.39 7.95
C GLY A 29 -15.39 5.30 9.37
N VAL A 30 -15.52 6.38 10.14
CA VAL A 30 -15.02 6.48 11.52
C VAL A 30 -15.75 5.59 12.54
N ASN A 31 -16.79 4.87 12.11
CA ASN A 31 -17.60 4.01 13.00
C ASN A 31 -16.88 2.72 13.40
N GLU A 32 -15.94 2.26 12.58
CA GLU A 32 -15.15 1.06 12.85
C GLU A 32 -13.66 1.35 12.64
N SER A 33 -12.81 0.56 13.28
CA SER A 33 -11.38 0.58 13.01
C SER A 33 -11.08 -0.18 11.71
N ARG A 34 -9.80 -0.22 11.37
CA ARG A 34 -9.28 -1.03 10.26
C ARG A 34 -9.73 -2.50 10.40
N ALA A 35 -10.33 -3.04 9.34
CA ALA A 35 -10.89 -4.39 9.32
C ALA A 35 -9.79 -5.46 9.26
N PHE A 36 -10.07 -6.67 9.75
CA PHE A 36 -9.27 -7.84 9.42
C PHE A 36 -9.46 -8.20 7.93
N PRO A 37 -8.40 -8.54 7.16
CA PRO A 37 -7.02 -8.74 7.61
C PRO A 37 -6.10 -7.51 7.55
N ALA A 38 -6.59 -6.33 7.16
CA ALA A 38 -5.77 -5.11 7.08
C ALA A 38 -5.13 -4.69 8.42
N SER A 39 -5.73 -5.10 9.54
CA SER A 39 -5.21 -4.88 10.89
C SER A 39 -4.00 -5.74 11.26
N MET A 40 -3.64 -6.74 10.45
CA MET A 40 -2.42 -7.52 10.66
C MET A 40 -1.18 -6.74 10.20
N ASP A 41 -0.15 -6.67 11.03
CA ASP A 41 1.10 -5.94 10.72
C ASP A 41 1.80 -6.43 9.44
N ARG A 42 1.64 -7.72 9.11
CA ARG A 42 2.19 -8.37 7.91
C ARG A 42 1.46 -8.01 6.61
N VAL A 43 0.31 -7.37 6.73
CA VAL A 43 -0.55 -6.97 5.61
C VAL A 43 -0.46 -5.46 5.43
N LEU A 44 -0.30 -5.03 4.18
CA LEU A 44 -0.37 -3.61 3.83
C LEU A 44 -1.85 -3.25 3.64
N GLY A 45 -2.46 -2.74 4.70
CA GLY A 45 -3.79 -2.14 4.67
C GLY A 45 -3.77 -0.80 3.93
N VAL A 46 -4.58 -0.66 2.89
CA VAL A 46 -4.59 0.53 2.02
C VAL A 46 -5.87 1.33 2.19
N TYR A 47 -5.70 2.63 2.40
CA TYR A 47 -6.77 3.63 2.53
C TYR A 47 -7.00 4.37 1.21
N ALA A 48 -8.21 4.91 1.04
CA ALA A 48 -8.60 5.63 -0.17
C ALA A 48 -8.30 7.12 -0.05
N ALA A 49 -7.78 7.72 -1.10
CA ALA A 49 -7.62 9.16 -1.24
C ALA A 49 -8.27 9.66 -2.54
N ASP A 50 -8.59 10.95 -2.59
CA ASP A 50 -9.05 11.63 -3.79
C ASP A 50 -7.90 12.01 -4.74
N GLY A 51 -8.24 12.61 -5.89
CA GLY A 51 -7.27 13.08 -6.88
C GLY A 51 -6.33 14.19 -6.39
N HIS A 52 -6.57 14.76 -5.21
CA HIS A 52 -5.74 15.76 -4.55
C HIS A 52 -4.92 15.18 -3.38
N GLY A 53 -5.10 13.88 -3.10
CA GLY A 53 -4.45 13.19 -1.98
C GLY A 53 -5.11 13.44 -0.62
N ASN A 54 -6.33 13.97 -0.57
CA ASN A 54 -7.09 14.05 0.68
C ASN A 54 -7.70 12.68 0.99
N PRO A 55 -7.84 12.31 2.28
CA PRO A 55 -8.48 11.05 2.64
C PRO A 55 -9.95 11.02 2.24
N GLY A 56 -10.41 9.88 1.73
CA GLY A 56 -11.82 9.64 1.46
C GLY A 56 -12.64 9.52 2.75
N GLU A 57 -13.89 9.98 2.70
CA GLU A 57 -14.81 10.00 3.86
C GLU A 57 -15.14 8.60 4.40
N MET A 58 -15.01 7.57 3.57
CA MET A 58 -15.26 6.17 3.92
C MET A 58 -14.13 5.53 4.72
N ASN A 59 -12.96 6.17 4.82
CA ASN A 59 -11.84 5.61 5.55
C ASN A 59 -12.15 5.52 7.05
N PRO A 60 -11.73 4.45 7.73
CA PRO A 60 -11.68 4.45 9.19
C PRO A 60 -10.60 5.41 9.67
N ASN A 61 -10.70 5.84 10.93
CA ASN A 61 -9.69 6.71 11.54
C ASN A 61 -8.28 6.13 11.37
N PRO A 62 -7.27 6.97 11.08
CA PRO A 62 -5.89 6.51 11.03
C PRO A 62 -5.45 6.01 12.41
N LEU A 63 -4.59 5.01 12.41
CA LEU A 63 -3.94 4.48 13.60
C LEU A 63 -2.74 5.38 13.91
N SER A 64 -2.76 6.06 15.06
CA SER A 64 -1.64 6.90 15.50
C SER A 64 -0.31 6.14 15.43
N HIS A 65 0.67 6.68 14.71
CA HIS A 65 2.02 6.13 14.53
C HIS A 65 2.13 4.87 13.65
N ARG A 66 1.16 4.62 12.76
CA ARG A 66 1.27 3.53 11.80
C ARG A 66 1.27 4.03 10.38
N ASP A 67 1.91 3.25 9.53
CA ASP A 67 2.06 3.48 8.09
C ASP A 67 0.69 3.27 7.43
N ASP A 68 -0.17 4.27 7.61
CA ASP A 68 -1.53 4.33 7.08
C ASP A 68 -1.49 4.77 5.62
N ILE A 69 -0.97 3.86 4.81
CA ILE A 69 -0.72 4.06 3.39
C ILE A 69 -2.04 4.31 2.67
N SER A 70 -2.11 5.42 1.94
CA SER A 70 -3.26 5.76 1.11
C SER A 70 -2.87 6.01 -0.34
N THR A 71 -3.78 5.74 -1.26
CA THR A 71 -3.64 6.13 -2.67
C THR A 71 -5.02 6.33 -3.30
N LEU A 72 -5.06 6.69 -4.58
CA LEU A 72 -6.29 7.04 -5.28
C LEU A 72 -7.33 5.92 -5.12
N GLY A 73 -8.49 6.25 -4.56
CA GLY A 73 -9.60 5.32 -4.33
C GLY A 73 -10.96 6.01 -4.26
N VAL A 74 -11.00 7.33 -4.46
CA VAL A 74 -12.22 8.14 -4.53
C VAL A 74 -12.34 8.66 -5.96
N ALA A 75 -13.57 8.76 -6.41
CA ALA A 75 -13.96 9.26 -7.71
C ALA A 75 -13.33 8.47 -8.88
N ILE A 76 -13.33 7.13 -8.78
CA ILE A 76 -12.71 6.22 -9.76
C ILE A 76 -13.67 5.96 -10.93
N PRO A 77 -13.31 6.26 -12.19
CA PRO A 77 -14.11 5.88 -13.34
C PRO A 77 -14.19 4.34 -13.44
N SER A 78 -15.41 3.79 -13.44
CA SER A 78 -15.64 2.35 -13.55
C SER A 78 -16.35 2.02 -14.86
N PRO A 79 -15.77 1.16 -15.72
CA PRO A 79 -16.45 0.71 -16.94
C PRO A 79 -17.62 -0.25 -16.65
N LEU A 80 -17.79 -0.66 -15.40
CA LEU A 80 -18.87 -1.54 -14.93
C LEU A 80 -20.08 -0.77 -14.42
N ALA A 81 -19.96 0.55 -14.24
CA ALA A 81 -21.10 1.40 -13.97
C ALA A 81 -21.77 1.76 -15.30
N GLU A 82 -23.09 1.55 -15.39
CA GLU A 82 -23.87 1.82 -16.60
C GLU A 82 -23.95 3.32 -16.94
N ASP A 83 -23.61 4.18 -15.98
CA ASP A 83 -23.44 5.63 -16.12
C ASP A 83 -22.02 6.02 -15.69
N GLU A 84 -21.58 7.25 -16.00
CA GLU A 84 -20.30 7.87 -15.55
C GLU A 84 -20.17 8.02 -14.01
N LEU A 85 -20.78 7.11 -13.23
CA LEU A 85 -20.71 7.05 -11.79
C LEU A 85 -19.28 6.73 -11.39
N LEU A 86 -18.66 7.76 -10.84
CA LEU A 86 -17.38 7.65 -10.16
C LEU A 86 -17.62 6.81 -8.90
N ALA A 87 -16.84 5.74 -8.75
CA ALA A 87 -16.94 4.83 -7.62
C ALA A 87 -15.89 5.18 -6.56
N ASP A 88 -16.30 5.07 -5.30
CA ASP A 88 -15.39 5.22 -4.17
C ASP A 88 -15.19 3.86 -3.49
N GLY A 89 -13.97 3.62 -3.03
CA GLY A 89 -13.70 2.44 -2.23
C GLY A 89 -12.23 2.20 -1.99
N THR A 90 -11.92 1.75 -0.78
CA THR A 90 -10.57 1.29 -0.44
C THR A 90 -10.12 0.11 -1.30
N SER A 91 -11.02 -0.70 -1.85
CA SER A 91 -10.70 -1.74 -2.84
C SER A 91 -9.96 -1.20 -4.07
N PHE A 92 -10.39 -0.07 -4.62
CA PHE A 92 -9.71 0.56 -5.77
C PHE A 92 -8.30 1.01 -5.39
N SER A 93 -8.17 1.66 -4.23
CA SER A 93 -6.86 2.08 -3.72
C SER A 93 -5.93 0.89 -3.47
N THR A 94 -6.45 -0.23 -2.96
CA THR A 94 -5.69 -1.48 -2.79
C THR A 94 -5.15 -1.97 -4.12
N SER A 95 -5.99 -2.06 -5.16
CA SER A 95 -5.56 -2.49 -6.50
C SER A 95 -4.51 -1.56 -7.09
N ILE A 96 -4.67 -0.25 -6.94
CA ILE A 96 -3.70 0.75 -7.41
C ILE A 96 -2.37 0.61 -6.66
N ALA A 97 -2.40 0.46 -5.33
CA ALA A 97 -1.19 0.22 -4.54
C ALA A 97 -0.46 -1.07 -4.98
N THR A 98 -1.20 -2.16 -5.20
CA THR A 98 -0.62 -3.41 -5.72
C THR A 98 0.05 -3.20 -7.09
N ALA A 99 -0.56 -2.44 -7.99
CA ALA A 99 0.03 -2.12 -9.29
C ALA A 99 1.29 -1.24 -9.17
N ILE A 100 1.29 -0.27 -8.25
CA ILE A 100 2.49 0.53 -7.94
C ILE A 100 3.61 -0.38 -7.42
N THR A 101 3.30 -1.31 -6.51
CA THR A 101 4.28 -2.30 -6.02
C THR A 101 4.86 -3.14 -7.15
N ALA A 102 4.03 -3.65 -8.08
CA ALA A 102 4.54 -4.41 -9.22
C ALA A 102 5.54 -3.59 -10.04
N ASN A 103 5.23 -2.32 -10.33
CA ASN A 103 6.14 -1.42 -11.04
C ASN A 103 7.45 -1.16 -10.26
N ILE A 104 7.37 -1.00 -8.93
CA ILE A 104 8.54 -0.83 -8.08
C ILE A 104 9.42 -2.07 -8.14
N LEU A 105 8.85 -3.27 -8.03
CA LEU A 105 9.59 -4.53 -8.09
C LEU A 105 10.25 -4.72 -9.45
N SER A 106 9.56 -4.41 -10.55
CA SER A 106 10.18 -4.43 -11.89
C SER A 106 11.33 -3.43 -12.02
N LEU A 107 11.23 -2.25 -11.39
CA LEU A 107 12.32 -1.27 -11.37
C LEU A 107 13.51 -1.78 -10.53
N VAL A 108 13.23 -2.36 -9.36
CA VAL A 108 14.23 -2.98 -8.50
C VAL A 108 14.99 -4.07 -9.28
N GLU A 109 14.29 -4.97 -9.97
CA GLU A 109 14.91 -6.00 -10.81
C GLU A 109 15.77 -5.40 -11.94
N ALA A 110 15.33 -4.29 -12.55
CA ALA A 110 16.05 -3.65 -13.64
C ALA A 110 17.26 -2.80 -13.19
N CYS A 111 17.25 -2.28 -11.97
CA CYS A 111 18.27 -1.36 -11.47
C CYS A 111 19.41 -2.05 -10.71
N PHE A 112 19.18 -3.24 -10.14
CA PHE A 112 20.17 -3.95 -9.32
C PHE A 112 20.90 -5.02 -10.13
N GLY A 113 22.22 -5.15 -9.89
CA GLY A 113 23.07 -6.15 -10.53
C GLY A 113 23.04 -7.52 -9.85
N GLU A 114 24.01 -8.37 -10.16
CA GLU A 114 24.13 -9.74 -9.62
C GLU A 114 25.00 -9.84 -8.35
N SER A 115 25.40 -8.72 -7.74
CA SER A 115 26.20 -8.76 -6.51
C SER A 115 25.39 -9.29 -5.33
N GLU A 116 26.07 -9.86 -4.31
CA GLU A 116 25.41 -10.31 -3.07
C GLU A 116 24.67 -9.16 -2.35
N GLU A 117 25.23 -7.94 -2.42
CA GLU A 117 24.60 -6.73 -1.87
C GLU A 117 23.30 -6.40 -2.63
N ASP A 118 23.35 -6.41 -3.97
CA ASP A 118 22.18 -6.18 -4.81
C ASP A 118 21.09 -7.24 -4.60
N GLU A 119 21.47 -8.50 -4.39
CA GLU A 119 20.53 -9.58 -4.06
C GLU A 119 19.85 -9.34 -2.71
N ALA A 120 20.60 -8.94 -1.69
CA ALA A 120 20.04 -8.61 -0.37
C ALA A 120 19.04 -7.43 -0.46
N LEU A 121 19.35 -6.41 -1.26
CA LEU A 121 18.46 -5.26 -1.49
C LEU A 121 17.17 -5.69 -2.24
N ARG A 122 17.29 -6.54 -3.27
CA ARG A 122 16.15 -7.12 -3.99
C ARG A 122 15.23 -7.92 -3.06
N LEU A 123 15.79 -8.77 -2.21
CA LEU A 123 15.03 -9.55 -1.23
C LEU A 123 14.33 -8.65 -0.19
N ARG A 124 15.04 -7.64 0.33
CA ARG A 124 14.46 -6.67 1.29
C ARG A 124 13.28 -5.92 0.65
N ALA A 125 13.45 -5.41 -0.57
CA ALA A 125 12.39 -4.68 -1.30
C ALA A 125 11.17 -5.56 -1.64
N SER A 126 11.38 -6.87 -1.79
CA SER A 126 10.33 -7.85 -2.09
C SER A 126 9.55 -8.30 -0.85
N GLY A 127 9.96 -7.89 0.36
CA GLY A 127 9.22 -8.17 1.59
C GLY A 127 8.22 -7.05 1.94
N SER A 128 7.20 -7.40 2.73
CA SER A 128 6.18 -6.44 3.21
C SER A 128 6.79 -5.22 3.92
N ASP A 129 7.82 -5.43 4.75
CA ASP A 129 8.48 -4.34 5.49
C ASP A 129 9.29 -3.42 4.58
N GLY A 130 10.03 -3.97 3.61
CA GLY A 130 10.78 -3.17 2.64
C GLY A 130 9.86 -2.38 1.73
N MET A 131 8.78 -2.99 1.26
CA MET A 131 7.76 -2.31 0.44
C MET A 131 7.07 -1.19 1.22
N ARG A 132 6.76 -1.42 2.51
CA ARG A 132 6.24 -0.39 3.41
C ARG A 132 7.18 0.81 3.52
N LEU A 133 8.47 0.58 3.71
CA LEU A 133 9.48 1.65 3.72
C LEU A 133 9.55 2.40 2.39
N LEU A 134 9.51 1.69 1.25
CA LEU A 134 9.50 2.30 -0.07
C LEU A 134 8.27 3.19 -0.29
N PHE A 135 7.10 2.74 0.17
CA PHE A 135 5.87 3.54 0.13
C PHE A 135 5.96 4.77 1.02
N LEU A 136 6.47 4.66 2.25
CA LEU A 136 6.65 5.81 3.14
C LEU A 136 7.59 6.86 2.52
N LYS A 137 8.66 6.43 1.86
CA LYS A 137 9.54 7.36 1.13
C LYS A 137 8.86 8.01 -0.07
N ALA A 138 7.98 7.30 -0.75
CA ALA A 138 7.17 7.82 -1.84
C ALA A 138 5.98 8.67 -1.35
N ALA A 139 5.70 8.70 -0.05
CA ALA A 139 4.49 9.29 0.49
C ALA A 139 4.62 10.78 0.85
N VAL A 140 3.47 11.41 1.01
CA VAL A 140 3.29 12.74 1.59
C VAL A 140 2.26 12.61 2.73
N PRO A 141 2.56 13.10 3.94
CA PRO A 141 1.58 13.12 5.02
C PRO A 141 0.36 13.97 4.68
N ARG A 142 -0.84 13.41 4.87
CA ARG A 142 -2.14 14.03 4.56
C ARG A 142 -3.18 13.65 5.60
N VAL A 143 -3.51 14.59 6.49
CA VAL A 143 -4.58 14.46 7.50
C VAL A 143 -4.53 13.10 8.24
N GLY A 144 -3.33 12.72 8.71
CA GLY A 144 -3.12 11.47 9.44
C GLY A 144 -2.83 10.23 8.59
N TYR A 145 -2.82 10.33 7.26
CA TYR A 145 -2.48 9.25 6.33
C TYR A 145 -1.19 9.53 5.56
N ASP A 146 -0.57 8.48 5.03
CA ASP A 146 0.62 8.55 4.18
C ASP A 146 0.21 8.35 2.72
N TYR A 147 -0.07 9.45 2.01
CA TYR A 147 -0.52 9.40 0.62
C TYR A 147 0.65 9.11 -0.33
N ILE A 148 0.63 7.96 -0.99
CA ILE A 148 1.62 7.59 -2.00
C ILE A 148 1.54 8.60 -3.15
N TYR A 149 2.65 9.32 -3.37
CA TYR A 149 2.79 10.27 -4.46
C TYR A 149 4.01 9.90 -5.30
N PRO A 150 3.86 9.00 -6.29
CA PRO A 150 4.98 8.40 -7.02
C PRO A 150 5.92 9.43 -7.68
N HIS A 151 5.41 10.61 -8.02
CA HIS A 151 6.21 11.71 -8.56
C HIS A 151 7.31 12.21 -7.63
N ARG A 152 7.27 11.94 -6.31
CA ARG A 152 8.38 12.23 -5.40
C ARG A 152 9.58 11.32 -5.64
N VAL A 153 9.34 10.05 -5.91
CA VAL A 153 10.41 9.07 -6.19
C VAL A 153 11.23 9.50 -7.42
N ALA A 154 10.55 10.01 -8.46
CA ALA A 154 11.21 10.49 -9.67
C ALA A 154 12.01 11.79 -9.49
N LYS A 155 11.67 12.61 -8.49
CA LYS A 155 12.31 13.91 -8.24
C LYS A 155 13.48 13.83 -7.24
N ASP A 156 13.56 12.75 -6.48
CA ASP A 156 14.56 12.58 -5.43
C ASP A 156 15.37 11.30 -5.64
N ARG A 157 16.56 11.42 -6.23
CA ARG A 157 17.50 10.31 -6.48
C ARG A 157 17.96 9.61 -5.18
N SER A 158 17.82 10.26 -4.02
CA SER A 158 18.16 9.66 -2.71
C SER A 158 17.16 8.59 -2.25
N THR A 159 15.98 8.52 -2.88
CA THR A 159 14.93 7.54 -2.54
C THR A 159 15.36 6.10 -2.83
N ILE A 160 16.14 5.91 -3.90
CA ILE A 160 16.72 4.63 -4.31
C ILE A 160 17.92 4.29 -3.43
N ASP A 161 18.72 5.29 -3.06
CA ASP A 161 19.92 5.08 -2.22
C ASP A 161 19.57 4.67 -0.79
N GLY A 162 18.50 5.18 -0.19
CA GLY A 162 18.19 4.81 1.19
C GLY A 162 17.56 3.42 1.36
N VAL A 163 17.53 2.56 0.33
CA VAL A 163 17.37 1.10 0.53
C VAL A 163 18.66 0.51 1.12
N ARG A 164 19.78 1.22 0.97
CA ARG A 164 21.10 0.86 1.49
C ARG A 164 21.30 1.20 2.98
N ASP A 165 20.39 1.99 3.57
CA ASP A 165 20.42 2.38 4.99
C ASP A 165 19.36 1.62 5.84
#